data_AF-A0A938SDT2-F1
#
_entry.id   AF-A0A938SDT2-F1
#
_cell.length_a   1.000
_cell.length_b   1.000
_cell.length_c   1.000
_cell.angle_alpha   90.00
_cell.angle_beta   90.00
_cell.angle_gamma   90.00
#
_symmetry.space_group_name_H-M   'P 1'
#
loop_
_entity.id
_entity.type
_entity.pdbx_description
1 polymer ?
#
loop_
_entity_poly.entity_id
_entity_poly.type
_entity_poly.pdbx_seq_one_letter_code
_entity_poly.pdbx_strand_id
1 'polypeptide(L)' 'GKGVTSDPTIAKVSVVGIGMRSHAGVASRMFSALADAKINIQMISTSEIKISCVIDEKHAEDALRAVHKAFQLGKA' A
#
# COMPACT_ATOMS: atom_id res chain seq x y z
N GLY A 1 -11.76 27.06 -13.93
CA GLY A 1 -11.43 27.28 -12.52
C GLY A 1 -10.86 26.02 -11.93
N LYS A 2 -9.82 26.09 -11.10
CA LYS A 2 -9.29 24.90 -10.41
C LYS A 2 -10.32 24.45 -9.37
N GLY A 3 -11.01 23.34 -9.65
CA GLY A 3 -11.95 22.73 -8.72
C GLY A 3 -11.22 21.93 -7.65
N VAL A 4 -11.71 21.99 -6.41
CA VAL A 4 -11.31 21.07 -5.34
C VAL A 4 -12.25 19.88 -5.41
N THR A 5 -11.71 18.66 -5.45
CA THR A 5 -12.47 17.41 -5.43
C THR A 5 -12.12 16.62 -4.17
N SER A 6 -13.07 15.84 -3.67
CA SER A 6 -12.91 14.97 -2.52
C SER A 6 -13.48 13.59 -2.84
N ASP A 7 -12.81 12.54 -2.39
CA ASP A 7 -13.24 11.16 -2.52
C ASP A 7 -13.29 10.51 -1.12
N PRO A 8 -14.47 10.18 -0.60
CA PRO A 8 -14.61 9.51 0.69
C PRO A 8 -14.41 7.99 0.61
N THR A 9 -14.37 7.40 -0.59
CA THR A 9 -14.37 5.94 -0.81
C THR A 9 -12.97 5.39 -1.10
N ILE A 10 -12.03 5.73 -0.23
CA ILE A 10 -10.64 5.30 -0.33
C ILE A 10 -10.18 4.57 0.91
N ALA A 11 -9.30 3.58 0.72
CA ALA A 11 -8.56 2.94 1.80
C ALA A 11 -7.07 3.24 1.68
N LYS A 12 -6.39 3.32 2.83
CA LYS A 12 -4.93 3.51 2.90
C LYS A 12 -4.27 2.28 3.52
N VAL A 13 -3.47 1.58 2.74
CA VAL A 13 -2.68 0.43 3.20
C VAL A 13 -1.23 0.89 3.37
N SER A 14 -0.64 0.61 4.54
CA SER A 14 0.70 1.06 4.88
C SER A 14 1.60 -0.09 5.30
N VAL A 15 2.81 -0.14 4.76
CA VAL A 15 3.91 -0.97 5.28
C VAL A 15 4.82 -0.06 6.10
N VAL A 16 5.16 -0.49 7.31
CA VAL A 16 6.01 0.27 8.26
C VAL A 16 7.19 -0.60 8.67
N GLY A 17 8.38 -0.03 8.68
CA GLY A 17 9.59 -0.74 9.11
C GLY A 17 10.82 0.17 9.14
N ILE A 18 11.83 -0.22 9.91
CA ILE A 18 13.11 0.49 9.96
C ILE A 18 13.92 0.14 8.71
N GLY A 19 14.61 1.12 8.12
CA GLY A 19 15.55 0.86 7.01
C GLY A 19 14.91 0.63 5.65
N MET A 20 13.66 1.10 5.42
CA MET A 20 12.97 0.96 4.12
C MET A 20 13.71 1.67 2.97
N ARG A 21 14.40 2.79 3.24
CA ARG A 21 15.25 3.49 2.25
C ARG A 21 16.43 2.64 1.75
N SER A 22 16.98 1.80 2.63
CA SER A 22 18.14 0.95 2.34
C SER A 22 17.74 -0.38 1.69
N HIS A 23 16.45 -0.75 1.75
CA HIS A 23 15.90 -2.00 1.23
C HIS A 23 14.93 -1.70 0.09
N ALA A 24 15.45 -1.37 -1.10
CA ALA A 24 14.66 -1.09 -2.31
C ALA A 24 13.60 -2.17 -2.62
N GLY A 25 13.82 -3.42 -2.18
CA GLY A 25 12.88 -4.52 -2.33
C GLY A 25 11.55 -4.36 -1.60
N VAL A 26 11.44 -3.47 -0.60
CA VAL A 26 10.21 -3.30 0.19
C VAL A 26 9.09 -2.65 -0.65
N ALA A 27 9.39 -1.55 -1.34
CA ALA A 27 8.42 -0.89 -2.20
C ALA A 27 7.98 -1.81 -3.35
N SER A 28 8.95 -2.41 -4.04
CA SER A 28 8.69 -3.36 -5.13
C SER A 28 7.81 -4.52 -4.67
N ARG A 29 8.12 -5.14 -3.52
CA ARG A 29 7.30 -6.23 -2.95
C ARG A 29 5.87 -5.80 -2.64
N MET A 30 5.66 -4.62 -2.04
CA MET A 30 4.32 -4.10 -1.77
C MET A 30 3.53 -3.87 -3.07
N PHE A 31 4.14 -3.24 -4.07
CA PHE A 31 3.47 -2.94 -5.33
C PHE A 31 3.17 -4.20 -6.14
N SER A 32 4.10 -5.16 -6.18
CA SER A 32 3.86 -6.47 -6.80
C SER A 32 2.71 -7.22 -6.13
N ALA A 33 2.63 -7.21 -4.79
CA ALA A 33 1.53 -7.87 -4.08
C ALA A 33 0.15 -7.27 -4.43
N LEU A 34 0.07 -5.94 -4.56
CA LEU A 34 -1.17 -5.27 -4.98
C LEU A 34 -1.50 -5.54 -6.45
N ALA A 35 -0.48 -5.54 -7.33
CA ALA A 35 -0.64 -5.84 -8.75
C ALA A 35 -1.11 -7.28 -8.99
N ASP A 36 -0.54 -8.27 -8.29
CA ASP A 36 -0.94 -9.68 -8.38
C ASP A 36 -2.38 -9.88 -7.90
N ALA A 37 -2.83 -9.07 -6.92
CA ALA A 37 -4.21 -9.03 -6.47
C ALA A 37 -5.14 -8.22 -7.39
N LYS A 38 -4.64 -7.68 -8.50
CA LYS A 38 -5.36 -6.80 -9.45
C LYS A 38 -5.94 -5.54 -8.80
N ILE A 39 -5.23 -4.98 -7.82
CA ILE A 39 -5.63 -3.79 -7.08
C ILE A 39 -4.90 -2.58 -7.64
N ASN A 40 -5.65 -1.60 -8.15
CA ASN A 40 -5.08 -0.37 -8.67
C ASN A 40 -4.64 0.57 -7.53
N ILE A 41 -3.44 1.14 -7.66
CA ILE A 41 -2.92 2.14 -6.73
C ILE A 41 -3.28 3.53 -7.24
N GLN A 42 -4.04 4.29 -6.45
CA GLN A 42 -4.47 5.65 -6.80
C GLN A 42 -3.43 6.71 -6.40
N MET A 43 -2.75 6.50 -5.27
CA MET A 43 -1.72 7.42 -4.77
C MET A 43 -0.67 6.65 -3.96
N ILE A 44 0.58 7.09 -4.06
CA ILE A 44 1.69 6.57 -3.25
C ILE A 44 2.25 7.74 -2.41
N SER A 45 2.44 7.49 -1.13
CA SER A 45 3.14 8.39 -0.22
C SER A 45 4.19 7.62 0.56
N THR A 46 5.40 8.19 0.71
CA THR A 46 6.52 7.51 1.34
C THR A 46 7.22 8.39 2.38
N SER A 47 7.82 7.75 3.39
CA SER A 47 8.78 8.34 4.32
C SER A 47 9.95 7.37 4.51
N GLU A 48 10.90 7.71 5.38
CA GLU A 48 12.05 6.85 5.67
C GLU A 48 11.69 5.46 6.24
N ILE A 49 10.50 5.36 6.86
CA ILE A 49 10.06 4.17 7.59
C ILE A 49 8.65 3.70 7.20
N LYS A 50 8.03 4.31 6.18
CA LYS A 50 6.65 3.99 5.79
C LYS A 50 6.44 4.14 4.30
N ILE A 51 5.73 3.20 3.70
CA ILE A 51 5.13 3.32 2.36
C ILE A 51 3.63 3.17 2.55
N SER A 52 2.87 4.13 2.03
CA SER A 52 1.40 4.15 2.05
C SER A 52 0.88 4.16 0.62
N CYS A 53 -0.04 3.26 0.32
CA CYS A 53 -0.80 3.25 -0.94
C CYS A 53 -2.25 3.57 -0.65
N VAL A 54 -2.82 4.50 -1.41
CA VAL A 54 -4.27 4.74 -1.47
C VAL A 54 -4.85 3.87 -2.56
N ILE A 55 -5.94 3.17 -2.24
CA ILE A 55 -6.67 2.26 -3.12
C ILE A 55 -8.18 2.51 -2.96
N ASP A 56 -8.98 1.95 -3.86
CA ASP A 56 -10.44 1.91 -3.71
C ASP A 56 -10.81 1.11 -2.45
N GLU A 57 -11.71 1.65 -1.62
CA GLU A 57 -12.10 1.08 -0.34
C GLU A 57 -12.60 -0.36 -0.45
N LYS A 58 -13.25 -0.73 -1.56
CA LYS A 58 -13.76 -2.10 -1.77
C LYS A 58 -12.66 -3.17 -1.79
N HIS A 59 -11.41 -2.77 -2.00
CA HIS A 59 -10.25 -3.67 -2.03
C HIS A 59 -9.47 -3.69 -0.71
N ALA A 60 -9.94 -3.01 0.33
CA ALA A 60 -9.21 -2.84 1.59
C ALA A 60 -8.77 -4.18 2.21
N GLU A 61 -9.69 -5.15 2.35
CA GLU A 61 -9.38 -6.45 2.94
C GLU A 61 -8.42 -7.28 2.07
N ASP A 62 -8.64 -7.30 0.76
CA ASP A 62 -7.81 -8.07 -0.17
C ASP A 62 -6.40 -7.50 -0.24
N ALA A 63 -6.27 -6.17 -0.26
CA ALA A 63 -4.98 -5.49 -0.19
C ALA A 63 -4.26 -5.78 1.12
N LEU A 64 -4.98 -5.74 2.25
CA LEU A 64 -4.41 -6.07 3.56
C LEU A 64 -3.87 -7.51 3.54
N ARG A 65 -4.67 -8.49 3.11
CA ARG A 65 -4.26 -9.91 3.02
C ARG A 65 -3.08 -10.11 2.08
N ALA A 66 -3.10 -9.51 0.89
CA ALA A 66 -2.03 -9.63 -0.09
C ALA A 66 -0.71 -9.06 0.43
N VAL A 67 -0.75 -7.87 1.03
CA VAL A 67 0.43 -7.23 1.62
C VAL A 67 0.93 -8.03 2.84
N HIS A 68 0.05 -8.45 3.75
CA HIS A 68 0.46 -9.31 4.87
C HIS A 68 1.16 -10.60 4.41
N LYS A 69 0.58 -11.29 3.41
CA LYS A 69 1.16 -12.50 2.83
C LYS A 69 2.53 -12.23 2.21
N ALA A 70 2.68 -11.15 1.44
CA ALA A 70 3.93 -10.80 0.78
C ALA A 70 5.07 -10.52 1.78
N PHE A 71 4.75 -9.92 2.92
CA PHE A 71 5.71 -9.64 3.99
C PHE A 71 5.81 -10.72 5.05
N GLN A 72 5.04 -11.81 4.93
CA GLN A 72 4.98 -12.91 5.91
C GLN A 72 4.66 -12.43 7.35
N LEU A 73 3.96 -11.30 7.45
CA LEU A 73 3.60 -10.68 8.73
C LEU A 73 2.35 -11.36 9.27
N GLY A 74 2.48 -12.05 10.41
CA GLY A 74 1.37 -12.79 11.04
C GLY A 74 1.66 -14.25 11.40
N LYS A 75 2.91 -14.70 11.29
CA LYS A 75 3.38 -15.91 11.97
C LYS A 75 4.15 -15.52 13.23
N ALA A 76 3.44 -15.52 14.35
CA ALA A 76 4.00 -15.74 15.68
C ALA A 76 3.30 -16.99 16.24
#